data_AF-A0A7D9JGG6-F1
#
_entry.id   AF-A0A7D9JGG6-F1
#
_cell.length_a   1.000
_cell.length_b   1.000
_cell.length_c   1.000
_cell.angle_alpha   90.00
_cell.angle_beta   90.00
_cell.angle_gamma   90.00
#
_symmetry.space_group_name_H-M   'P 1'
#
loop_
_entity.id
_entity.type
_entity.pdbx_description
1 polymer ?
#
loop_
_entity_poly.entity_id
_entity_poly.type
_entity_poly.pdbx_seq_one_letter_code
_entity_poly.pdbx_strand_id
1 'polypeptide(L)'
;MAESFSGAGEALRAIVSWNPVGGEFAINISTDNVEVAREVCKTVTTLGALYIGYQLIRPLIEGAVRNGLGGERDDQEVRGIRPGSLHVRLHCFTDERFLAVLADYESGRIKERLQDEFSQIGIKVEGLKVEIKNMVEVNKTKEAINNDRSHINKDLNEDVKNIVINDGESKIKKELQVKILEK
;
A
#
# COMPACT_ATOMS: atom_id res chain seq x y z
N MET A 1 -33.37 35.20 -15.05
CA MET A 1 -32.59 34.33 -15.95
C MET A 1 -31.13 34.60 -15.63
N ALA A 2 -30.48 33.68 -14.92
CA ALA A 2 -29.05 33.75 -14.62
C ALA A 2 -28.40 32.59 -15.36
N GLU A 3 -27.55 32.91 -16.32
CA GLU A 3 -26.72 31.94 -17.03
C GLU A 3 -25.54 31.51 -16.16
N SER A 4 -25.26 30.23 -16.25
CA SER A 4 -24.23 29.46 -15.59
C SER A 4 -22.82 29.86 -16.00
N PHE A 5 -21.92 29.95 -15.02
CA PHE A 5 -20.52 29.55 -15.17
C PHE A 5 -20.15 28.60 -14.02
N SER A 6 -20.73 27.39 -14.08
CA SER A 6 -20.21 26.20 -13.44
C SER A 6 -19.45 25.41 -14.51
N GLY A 7 -18.19 25.08 -14.28
CA GLY A 7 -17.48 24.21 -15.23
C GLY A 7 -15.97 24.08 -15.03
N ALA A 8 -15.30 25.04 -14.41
CA ALA A 8 -13.82 25.00 -14.32
C ALA A 8 -13.29 24.51 -12.95
N GLY A 9 -14.11 24.50 -11.90
CA GLY A 9 -13.69 24.12 -10.54
C GLY A 9 -13.88 22.64 -10.18
N GLU A 10 -14.72 21.92 -10.93
CA GLU A 10 -15.08 20.52 -10.63
C GLU A 10 -14.23 19.50 -11.42
N ALA A 11 -13.62 19.91 -12.53
CA ALA A 11 -12.82 19.02 -13.38
C ALA A 11 -11.49 18.56 -12.73
N LEU A 12 -10.98 19.27 -11.73
CA LEU A 12 -9.74 18.88 -11.03
C LEU A 12 -9.97 18.04 -9.77
N ARG A 13 -11.23 17.80 -9.37
CA ARG A 13 -11.54 16.91 -8.23
C ARG A 13 -12.01 15.52 -8.64
N ALA A 14 -12.18 15.27 -9.94
CA ALA A 14 -12.76 14.03 -10.47
C ALA A 14 -11.74 13.04 -11.07
N ILE A 15 -10.42 13.22 -10.86
CA ILE A 15 -9.40 12.23 -11.24
C ILE A 15 -8.66 11.67 -10.01
N VAL A 16 -9.33 11.63 -8.86
CA VAL A 16 -9.10 10.54 -7.90
C VAL A 16 -10.28 9.61 -8.10
N SER A 17 -10.24 8.88 -9.21
CA SER A 17 -11.04 7.69 -9.41
C SER A 17 -10.85 6.83 -8.16
N TRP A 18 -11.89 6.73 -7.33
CA TRP A 18 -11.99 5.75 -6.27
C TRP A 18 -12.17 4.40 -6.97
N ASN A 19 -11.07 3.87 -7.50
CA ASN A 19 -10.97 2.49 -7.94
C ASN A 19 -10.53 1.70 -6.70
N PRO A 20 -11.36 0.81 -6.13
CA PRO A 20 -10.91 -0.06 -5.05
C PRO A 20 -10.07 -1.17 -5.69
N VAL A 21 -8.84 -0.85 -6.12
CA VAL A 21 -7.89 -1.85 -6.65
C VAL A 21 -6.67 -2.01 -5.73
N GLY A 22 -6.87 -1.70 -4.45
CA GLY A 22 -5.99 -2.21 -3.43
C GLY A 22 -5.92 -3.76 -3.45
N GLY A 23 -4.77 -4.32 -3.08
CA GLY A 23 -4.55 -5.77 -3.06
C GLY A 23 -4.52 -6.36 -1.65
N GLU A 24 -4.74 -7.67 -1.54
CA GLU A 24 -4.60 -8.42 -0.29
C GLU A 24 -3.32 -9.27 -0.31
N PHE A 25 -2.54 -9.22 0.77
CA PHE A 25 -1.43 -10.14 1.02
C PHE A 25 -1.86 -11.20 2.03
N ALA A 26 -1.63 -12.47 1.71
CA ALA A 26 -1.61 -13.55 2.69
C ALA A 26 -0.18 -13.75 3.19
N ILE A 27 0.11 -13.30 4.40
CA ILE A 27 1.45 -13.30 4.98
C ILE A 27 1.55 -14.41 6.03
N ASN A 28 2.62 -15.16 5.97
CA ASN A 28 2.97 -16.17 6.96
C ASN A 28 4.21 -15.73 7.74
N ILE A 29 4.08 -15.63 9.07
CA ILE A 29 5.15 -15.25 9.97
C ILE A 29 5.51 -16.48 10.81
N SER A 30 6.74 -17.00 10.65
CA SER A 30 7.22 -18.17 11.38
C SER A 30 8.57 -17.90 12.04
N THR A 31 8.84 -18.66 13.09
CA THR A 31 10.06 -18.58 13.91
C THR A 31 10.52 -20.00 14.19
N ASP A 32 11.83 -20.20 14.25
CA ASP A 32 12.39 -21.50 14.62
C ASP A 32 12.30 -21.68 16.16
N ASN A 33 12.65 -20.64 16.92
CA ASN A 33 12.51 -20.58 18.39
C ASN A 33 12.00 -19.22 18.86
N VAL A 34 11.36 -19.21 20.04
CA VAL A 34 10.97 -17.99 20.76
C VAL A 34 11.42 -18.09 22.21
N GLU A 35 12.08 -17.05 22.70
CA GLU A 35 12.35 -16.82 24.12
C GLU A 35 11.51 -15.64 24.61
N VAL A 36 10.85 -15.79 25.76
CA VAL A 36 10.05 -14.72 26.35
C VAL A 36 10.70 -14.25 27.64
N ALA A 37 10.81 -12.93 27.82
CA ALA A 37 11.32 -12.34 29.03
C ALA A 37 10.52 -12.84 30.25
N ARG A 38 11.23 -13.06 31.37
CA ARG A 38 10.93 -13.91 32.54
C ARG A 38 9.54 -13.81 33.20
N GLU A 39 8.66 -12.91 32.79
CA GLU A 39 7.34 -12.70 33.40
C GLU A 39 6.20 -13.50 32.75
N VAL A 40 6.38 -14.08 31.55
CA VAL A 40 5.26 -14.69 30.81
C VAL A 40 5.39 -16.20 30.60
N CYS A 41 6.57 -16.75 30.28
CA CYS A 41 6.79 -18.20 30.23
C CYS A 41 8.28 -18.59 30.20
N LYS A 42 8.68 -19.68 30.87
CA LYS A 42 10.06 -20.19 30.93
C LYS A 42 10.41 -21.24 29.86
N THR A 43 9.47 -21.61 28.98
CA THR A 43 9.72 -22.64 27.95
C THR A 43 10.00 -22.01 26.59
N VAL A 44 10.94 -22.60 25.85
CA VAL A 44 11.14 -22.30 24.42
C VAL A 44 9.96 -22.88 23.66
N THR A 45 9.21 -22.04 22.95
CA THR A 45 8.05 -22.44 22.15
C THR A 45 8.10 -21.78 20.77
N THR A 46 7.21 -22.14 19.86
CA THR A 46 7.04 -21.38 18.61
C THR A 46 6.09 -20.20 18.83
N LEU A 47 6.16 -19.18 17.99
CA LEU A 47 5.27 -18.01 18.07
C LEU A 47 3.78 -18.39 18.01
N GLY A 48 3.45 -19.43 17.25
CA GLY A 48 2.11 -20.01 17.18
C GLY A 48 1.63 -20.61 18.49
N ALA A 49 2.50 -21.39 19.16
CA ALA A 49 2.18 -21.97 20.46
C ALA A 49 1.99 -20.89 21.52
N LEU A 50 2.81 -19.83 21.47
CA LEU A 50 2.67 -18.66 22.35
C LEU A 50 1.32 -17.96 22.14
N TYR A 51 0.93 -17.75 20.87
CA TYR A 51 -0.32 -17.09 20.49
C TYR A 51 -1.58 -17.88 20.92
N ILE A 52 -1.54 -19.22 20.86
CA ILE A 52 -2.64 -20.09 21.30
C ILE A 52 -2.67 -20.23 22.83
N GLY A 53 -1.51 -20.50 23.43
CA GLY A 53 -1.40 -20.95 24.81
C GLY A 53 -1.57 -19.86 25.86
N TYR A 54 -1.37 -18.59 25.48
CA TYR A 54 -1.34 -17.47 26.42
C TYR A 54 -2.29 -16.35 25.99
N GLN A 55 -3.50 -16.35 26.54
CA GLN A 55 -4.52 -15.36 26.17
C GLN A 55 -4.13 -13.91 26.53
N LEU A 56 -3.26 -13.73 27.54
CA LEU A 56 -2.78 -12.41 27.97
C LEU A 56 -1.73 -11.79 27.03
N ILE A 57 -0.91 -12.60 26.35
CA ILE A 57 0.13 -12.09 25.42
C ILE A 57 -0.40 -11.92 24.00
N ARG A 58 -1.54 -12.55 23.69
CA ARG A 58 -2.17 -12.47 22.38
C ARG A 58 -2.35 -11.03 21.87
N PRO A 59 -2.93 -10.08 22.64
CA PRO A 59 -3.06 -8.69 22.18
C PRO A 59 -1.71 -8.00 21.91
N LEU A 60 -0.66 -8.36 22.67
CA LEU A 60 0.68 -7.83 22.47
C LEU A 60 1.27 -8.33 21.14
N ILE A 61 1.12 -9.62 20.85
CA ILE A 61 1.54 -10.22 19.57
C ILE A 61 0.76 -9.61 18.40
N GLU A 62 -0.57 -9.46 18.53
CA GLU A 62 -1.40 -8.83 17.50
C GLU A 62 -0.97 -7.37 17.24
N GLY A 63 -0.65 -6.62 18.30
CA GLY A 63 -0.09 -5.27 18.21
C GLY A 63 1.26 -5.22 17.51
N ALA A 64 2.20 -6.09 17.91
CA ALA A 64 3.53 -6.18 17.30
C ALA A 64 3.45 -6.56 15.81
N VAL A 65 2.56 -7.49 15.44
CA VAL A 65 2.30 -7.85 14.05
C VAL A 65 1.73 -6.67 13.27
N ARG A 66 0.74 -5.96 13.83
CA ARG A 66 0.14 -4.78 13.20
C ARG A 66 1.18 -3.70 12.93
N ASN A 67 2.01 -3.39 13.93
CA ASN A 67 3.09 -2.41 13.82
C ASN A 67 4.17 -2.84 12.81
N GLY A 68 4.59 -4.11 12.85
CA GLY A 68 5.59 -4.65 11.93
C GLY A 68 5.14 -4.62 10.46
N LEU A 69 3.83 -4.70 10.21
CA LEU A 69 3.20 -4.57 8.89
C LEU A 69 2.87 -3.11 8.51
N GLY A 70 3.38 -2.13 9.25
CA GLY A 70 3.25 -0.70 8.92
C GLY A 70 2.26 0.08 9.78
N GLY A 71 1.75 -0.53 10.86
CA GLY A 71 0.96 0.16 11.88
C GLY A 71 -0.47 0.49 11.49
N GLU A 72 -1.10 1.33 12.31
CA GLU A 72 -2.44 1.87 12.08
C GLU A 72 -2.40 2.96 11.00
N ARG A 73 -3.16 2.72 9.93
CA ARG A 73 -3.26 3.61 8.78
C ARG A 73 -4.68 3.51 8.22
N ASP A 74 -5.11 4.55 7.53
CA ASP A 74 -6.38 4.61 6.80
C ASP A 74 -6.34 3.85 5.46
N ASP A 75 -5.13 3.69 4.90
CA ASP A 75 -4.87 3.04 3.60
C ASP A 75 -4.58 1.53 3.68
N GLN A 76 -4.60 0.91 4.87
CA GLN A 76 -4.47 -0.54 5.04
C GLN A 76 -5.18 -1.08 6.28
N GLU A 77 -5.47 -2.38 6.27
CA GLU A 77 -6.01 -3.10 7.42
C GLU A 77 -5.40 -4.49 7.58
N VAL A 78 -4.94 -4.80 8.80
CA VAL A 78 -4.46 -6.14 9.17
C VAL A 78 -5.64 -6.95 9.71
N ARG A 79 -5.91 -8.09 9.10
CA ARG A 79 -7.05 -8.97 9.39
C ARG A 79 -6.63 -10.41 9.63
N GLY A 80 -7.45 -11.14 10.37
CA GLY A 80 -7.44 -12.60 10.37
C GLY A 80 -6.16 -13.24 10.88
N ILE A 81 -5.56 -12.73 11.95
CA ILE A 81 -4.40 -13.34 12.61
C ILE A 81 -4.80 -14.70 13.18
N ARG A 82 -4.32 -15.78 12.56
CA ARG A 82 -4.66 -17.16 12.91
C ARG A 82 -3.49 -17.91 13.55
N PRO A 83 -3.78 -18.84 14.47
CA PRO A 83 -2.77 -19.68 15.11
C PRO A 83 -2.03 -20.60 14.12
N GLY A 84 -0.81 -21.01 14.48
CA GLY A 84 0.14 -21.73 13.62
C GLY A 84 1.44 -20.93 13.45
N SER A 85 2.13 -21.03 12.32
CA SER A 85 2.88 -19.85 11.86
C SER A 85 1.84 -18.75 11.66
N LEU A 86 2.01 -17.57 12.27
CA LEU A 86 0.96 -16.56 12.31
C LEU A 86 0.56 -16.20 10.88
N HIS A 87 -0.62 -16.67 10.46
CA HIS A 87 -1.17 -16.36 9.15
C HIS A 87 -1.96 -15.07 9.29
N VAL A 88 -1.60 -14.08 8.50
CA VAL A 88 -2.10 -12.71 8.58
C VAL A 88 -2.56 -12.30 7.20
N ARG A 89 -3.73 -11.65 7.12
CA ARG A 89 -4.15 -10.96 5.90
C ARG A 89 -3.86 -9.49 6.04
N LEU A 90 -3.20 -8.90 5.06
CA LEU A 90 -2.98 -7.46 4.99
C LEU A 90 -3.70 -6.94 3.75
N HIS A 91 -4.79 -6.23 3.98
CA HIS A 91 -5.56 -5.60 2.92
C HIS A 91 -5.06 -4.16 2.74
N CYS A 92 -4.57 -3.84 1.55
CA CYS A 92 -4.24 -2.48 1.16
C CYS A 92 -5.46 -1.90 0.44
N PHE A 93 -5.88 -0.68 0.75
CA PHE A 93 -7.01 -0.04 0.08
C PHE A 93 -6.59 0.76 -1.17
N THR A 94 -5.28 0.97 -1.36
CA THR A 94 -4.71 1.70 -2.49
C THR A 94 -3.56 0.95 -3.16
N ASP A 95 -3.37 1.21 -4.44
CA ASP A 95 -2.28 0.69 -5.27
C ASP A 95 -0.91 1.14 -4.74
N GLU A 96 -0.80 2.42 -4.35
CA GLU A 96 0.42 2.97 -3.76
C GLU A 96 0.81 2.20 -2.51
N ARG A 97 -0.16 1.86 -1.66
CA ARG A 97 0.10 1.12 -0.43
C ARG A 97 0.49 -0.31 -0.72
N PHE A 98 -0.19 -0.97 -1.65
CA PHE A 98 0.15 -2.32 -2.09
C PHE A 98 1.60 -2.41 -2.57
N LEU A 99 2.02 -1.49 -3.44
CA LEU A 99 3.40 -1.44 -3.95
C LEU A 99 4.42 -1.12 -2.85
N ALA A 100 4.10 -0.20 -1.93
CA ALA A 100 4.97 0.13 -0.81
C ALA A 100 5.18 -1.05 0.14
N VAL A 101 4.12 -1.80 0.45
CA VAL A 101 4.20 -3.02 1.27
C VAL A 101 5.06 -4.07 0.57
N LEU A 102 4.90 -4.25 -0.74
CA LEU A 102 5.71 -5.21 -1.50
C LEU A 102 7.18 -4.80 -1.54
N ALA A 103 7.49 -3.50 -1.71
CA ALA A 103 8.86 -2.99 -1.63
C ALA A 103 9.47 -3.17 -0.24
N ASP A 104 8.69 -2.94 0.83
CA ASP A 104 9.10 -3.17 2.21
C ASP A 104 9.38 -4.67 2.47
N TYR A 105 8.63 -5.56 1.82
CA TYR A 105 8.86 -7.00 1.87
C TYR A 105 10.15 -7.39 1.13
N GLU A 106 10.29 -6.97 -0.13
CA GLU A 106 11.43 -7.27 -1.00
C GLU A 106 12.76 -6.75 -0.40
N SER A 107 12.72 -5.59 0.26
CA SER A 107 13.89 -5.01 0.95
C SER A 107 14.21 -5.65 2.30
N GLY A 108 13.33 -6.51 2.84
CA GLY A 108 13.49 -7.11 4.17
C GLY A 108 13.04 -6.23 5.34
N ARG A 109 12.65 -4.98 5.10
CA ARG A 109 12.21 -4.03 6.15
C ARG A 109 11.01 -4.51 6.96
N ILE A 110 10.11 -5.31 6.39
CA ILE A 110 9.02 -5.94 7.18
C ILE A 110 9.61 -6.88 8.24
N LYS A 111 10.60 -7.69 7.88
CA LYS A 111 11.23 -8.64 8.80
C LYS A 111 11.95 -7.92 9.94
N GLU A 112 12.70 -6.86 9.61
CA GLU A 112 13.41 -6.04 10.61
C GLU A 112 12.43 -5.41 11.61
N ARG A 113 11.38 -4.75 11.11
CA ARG A 113 10.35 -4.16 11.98
C ARG A 113 9.67 -5.20 12.87
N LEU A 114 9.33 -6.37 12.33
CA LEU A 114 8.73 -7.45 13.14
C LEU A 114 9.69 -7.93 14.24
N GLN A 115 10.98 -8.04 13.97
CA GLN A 115 11.97 -8.37 15.00
C GLN A 115 12.01 -7.31 16.12
N ASP A 116 12.02 -6.03 15.74
CA ASP A 116 12.04 -4.93 16.70
C ASP A 116 10.78 -4.90 17.56
N GLU A 117 9.60 -5.03 16.95
CA GLU A 117 8.31 -5.03 17.64
C GLU A 117 8.17 -6.22 18.60
N PHE A 118 8.59 -7.42 18.20
CA PHE A 118 8.61 -8.57 19.13
C PHE A 118 9.57 -8.33 20.30
N SER A 119 10.75 -7.77 20.03
CA SER A 119 11.73 -7.44 21.06
C SER A 119 11.17 -6.43 22.09
N GLN A 120 10.43 -5.42 21.62
CA GLN A 120 9.80 -4.42 22.48
C GLN A 120 8.77 -5.01 23.45
N ILE A 121 8.07 -6.07 23.05
CA ILE A 121 7.12 -6.78 23.93
C ILE A 121 7.78 -7.94 24.70
N GLY A 122 9.11 -8.00 24.72
CA GLY A 122 9.88 -8.99 25.48
C GLY A 122 9.91 -10.38 24.84
N ILE A 123 9.61 -10.48 23.54
CA ILE A 123 9.66 -11.71 22.75
C ILE A 123 10.91 -11.67 21.87
N LYS A 124 11.92 -12.49 22.19
CA LYS A 124 13.07 -12.70 21.29
C LYS A 124 12.75 -13.85 20.35
N VAL A 125 12.93 -13.62 19.06
CA VAL A 125 12.65 -14.60 18.01
C VAL A 125 13.93 -15.00 17.30
N GLU A 126 14.15 -16.30 17.14
CA GLU A 126 15.20 -16.85 16.29
C GLU A 126 14.62 -17.35 14.97
N GLY A 127 15.37 -17.17 13.89
CA GLY A 127 14.97 -17.70 12.58
C GLY A 127 13.67 -17.09 12.03
N LEU A 128 13.38 -15.81 12.34
CA LEU A 128 12.18 -15.15 11.83
C LEU A 128 12.14 -15.21 10.29
N LYS A 129 11.05 -15.76 9.78
CA LYS A 129 10.72 -15.87 8.35
C LYS A 129 9.38 -15.19 8.11
N VAL A 130 9.34 -14.36 7.08
CA VAL A 130 8.14 -13.69 6.60
C VAL A 130 7.96 -14.11 5.16
N GLU A 131 6.83 -14.72 4.85
CA GLU A 131 6.53 -15.22 3.50
C GLU A 131 5.20 -14.68 3.02
N ILE A 132 5.20 -14.03 1.86
CA ILE A 132 3.96 -13.75 1.13
C ILE A 132 3.56 -15.02 0.37
N LYS A 133 2.35 -15.52 0.63
CA LYS A 133 1.75 -16.63 -0.10
C LYS A 133 1.24 -16.16 -1.46
N ASN A 134 1.22 -17.09 -2.42
CA ASN A 134 0.81 -16.84 -3.80
C ASN A 134 1.50 -15.64 -4.47
N MET A 135 2.84 -15.59 -4.39
CA MET A 135 3.63 -14.51 -4.99
C MET A 135 3.37 -14.30 -6.50
N VAL A 136 2.97 -15.35 -7.22
CA VAL A 136 2.58 -15.25 -8.63
C VAL A 136 1.39 -14.32 -8.83
N GLU A 137 0.36 -14.42 -7.99
CA GLU A 137 -0.80 -13.54 -8.04
C GLU A 137 -0.44 -12.10 -7.64
N VAL A 138 0.36 -11.94 -6.58
CA VAL A 138 0.88 -10.64 -6.14
C VAL A 138 1.64 -9.93 -7.26
N ASN A 139 2.49 -10.64 -8.00
CA ASN A 139 3.23 -10.08 -9.12
C ASN A 139 2.30 -9.70 -10.29
N LYS A 140 1.26 -10.47 -10.57
CA LYS A 140 0.24 -10.09 -11.57
C LYS A 140 -0.47 -8.79 -11.17
N THR A 141 -0.82 -8.64 -9.90
CA THR A 141 -1.41 -7.39 -9.39
C THR A 141 -0.43 -6.22 -9.52
N LYS A 142 0.85 -6.41 -9.16
CA LYS A 142 1.91 -5.41 -9.37
C LYS A 142 2.02 -4.96 -10.83
N GLU A 143 1.99 -5.91 -11.76
CA GLU A 143 2.03 -5.64 -13.20
C GLU A 143 0.79 -4.88 -13.69
N ALA A 144 -0.40 -5.29 -13.27
CA ALA A 144 -1.65 -4.59 -13.62
C ALA A 144 -1.63 -3.13 -13.18
N ILE A 145 -1.28 -2.87 -11.91
CA ILE A 145 -1.15 -1.50 -11.36
C ILE A 145 -0.16 -0.66 -12.19
N ASN A 146 1.00 -1.23 -12.55
CA ASN A 146 2.01 -0.50 -13.31
C ASN A 146 1.55 -0.21 -14.74
N ASN A 147 0.84 -1.13 -15.37
CA ASN A 147 0.29 -0.94 -16.72
C ASN A 147 -0.77 0.17 -16.70
N ASP A 148 -1.71 0.14 -15.75
CA ASP A 148 -2.75 1.16 -15.62
C ASP A 148 -2.14 2.57 -15.44
N ARG A 149 -1.12 2.70 -14.59
CA ARG A 149 -0.35 3.95 -14.43
C ARG A 149 0.34 4.41 -15.72
N SER A 150 0.83 3.47 -16.53
CA SER A 150 1.48 3.79 -17.81
C SER A 150 0.49 4.33 -18.83
N HIS A 151 -0.74 3.79 -18.86
CA HIS A 151 -1.81 4.24 -19.73
C HIS A 151 -2.29 5.64 -19.34
N ILE A 152 -2.54 5.88 -18.04
CA ILE A 152 -2.90 7.21 -17.53
C ILE A 152 -1.85 8.27 -17.90
N ASN A 153 -0.57 7.95 -17.74
CA ASN A 153 0.52 8.87 -18.10
C ASN A 153 0.61 9.13 -19.61
N LYS A 154 0.15 8.20 -20.45
CA LYS A 154 0.12 8.40 -21.90
C LYS A 154 -1.06 9.30 -22.29
N ASP A 155 -2.23 9.05 -21.72
CA ASP A 155 -3.45 9.83 -21.99
C ASP A 155 -3.27 11.29 -21.52
N LEU A 156 -2.71 11.51 -20.33
CA LEU A 156 -2.37 12.85 -19.83
C LEU A 156 -1.37 13.58 -20.74
N ASN A 157 -0.39 12.87 -21.30
CA ASN A 157 0.57 13.47 -22.23
C ASN A 157 -0.07 13.84 -23.58
N GLU A 158 -1.06 13.08 -24.04
CA GLU A 158 -1.82 13.40 -25.26
C GLU A 158 -2.74 14.61 -25.03
N ASP A 159 -3.43 14.67 -23.89
CA ASP A 159 -4.28 15.80 -23.50
C ASP A 159 -3.48 17.10 -23.34
N VAL A 160 -2.31 17.05 -22.68
CA VAL A 160 -1.42 18.21 -22.55
C VAL A 160 -0.93 18.69 -23.92
N LYS A 161 -0.56 17.78 -24.83
CA LYS A 161 -0.17 18.16 -26.20
C LYS A 161 -1.32 18.84 -26.94
N ASN A 162 -2.53 18.31 -26.84
CA ASN A 162 -3.72 18.88 -27.48
C ASN A 162 -4.04 20.28 -26.95
N ILE A 163 -3.88 20.53 -25.65
CA ILE A 163 -4.07 21.86 -25.05
C ILE A 163 -3.02 22.85 -25.59
N VAL A 164 -1.74 22.46 -25.65
CA VAL A 164 -0.65 23.33 -26.13
C VAL A 164 -0.82 23.68 -27.61
N ILE A 165 -1.25 22.73 -28.44
CA ILE A 165 -1.52 22.95 -29.87
C ILE A 165 -2.68 23.94 -30.04
N ASN A 166 -3.77 23.76 -29.29
CA ASN A 166 -4.94 24.65 -29.36
C ASN A 166 -4.63 26.09 -28.91
N ASP A 167 -3.80 26.30 -27.89
CA ASP A 167 -3.36 27.65 -27.49
C ASP A 167 -2.47 28.31 -28.56
N GLY A 168 -1.59 27.52 -29.21
CA GLY A 168 -0.76 27.96 -30.31
C GLY A 168 -1.57 28.41 -31.53
N GLU A 169 -2.57 27.62 -31.95
CA GLU A 169 -3.46 27.96 -33.07
C GLU A 169 -4.33 29.18 -32.78
N SER A 170 -4.79 29.33 -31.53
CA SER A 170 -5.53 30.50 -31.04
C SER A 170 -4.71 31.80 -31.13
N LYS A 171 -3.43 31.75 -30.73
CA LYS A 171 -2.51 32.90 -30.85
C LYS A 171 -2.24 33.28 -32.30
N ILE A 172 -1.95 32.30 -33.16
CA ILE A 172 -1.66 32.53 -34.57
C ILE A 172 -2.87 33.15 -35.30
N LYS A 173 -4.10 32.67 -35.02
CA LYS A 173 -5.32 33.27 -35.57
C LYS A 173 -5.52 34.73 -35.16
N LYS A 174 -5.23 35.07 -33.90
CA LYS A 174 -5.33 36.46 -33.42
C LYS A 174 -4.30 37.37 -34.09
N GLU A 175 -3.05 36.93 -34.25
CA GLU A 175 -2.02 37.71 -34.94
C GLU A 175 -2.33 37.94 -36.43
N LEU A 176 -2.90 36.94 -37.10
CA LEU A 176 -3.33 37.08 -38.49
C LEU A 176 -4.52 38.03 -38.65
N GLN A 177 -5.48 38.03 -37.73
CA GLN A 177 -6.61 38.97 -37.75
C GLN A 177 -6.17 40.42 -37.55
N VAL A 178 -5.22 40.68 -36.65
CA VAL A 178 -4.67 42.03 -36.45
C VAL A 178 -3.98 42.53 -37.72
N LYS A 179 -3.16 41.68 -38.37
CA LYS A 179 -2.48 42.05 -39.63
C LYS A 179 -3.41 42.29 -40.82
N ILE A 180 -4.61 41.71 -40.83
CA ILE A 180 -5.60 41.92 -41.88
C ILE A 180 -6.37 43.24 -41.67
N LEU A 181 -6.54 43.69 -40.42
CA LEU A 181 -7.24 44.93 -40.07
C LEU A 181 -6.37 46.19 -40.18
N GLU A 182 -5.05 46.04 -40.29
CA GLU A 182 -4.09 47.15 -40.46
C GLU A 182 -3.76 47.48 -41.94
N LYS A 183 -4.50 46.91 -42.90
CA LYS A 183 -4.44 47.24 -44.34
C LYS A 183 -5.72 47.92 -44.79
#